data_AF-A0A660KS13-F1
#
_entry.id   AF-A0A660KS13-F1
#
_cell.length_a   1.000
_cell.length_b   1.000
_cell.length_c   1.000
_cell.angle_alpha   90.00
_cell.angle_beta   90.00
_cell.angle_gamma   90.00
#
_symmetry.space_group_name_H-M   'P 1'
#
loop_
_entity.id
_entity.type
_entity.pdbx_description
1 polymer ?
#
loop_
_entity_poly.entity_id
_entity_poly.type
_entity_poly.pdbx_seq_one_letter_code
_entity_poly.pdbx_strand_id
1 'polypeptide(L)'
;MEKEGKRCLRRVVLVPAPFQGHINPMLQLGSILHSNGFSITVVHAQYNSPNPSTHPDFSFIPLPDSSSDHILAADGVAFVLELNAKCKARFPEC
;
A
#
# COMPACT_ATOMS: atom_id res chain seq x y z
N MET A 1 -32.53 -14.11 15.85
CA MET A 1 -31.93 -14.89 14.73
C MET A 1 -31.18 -13.91 13.85
N GLU A 2 -29.94 -13.61 14.22
CA GLU A 2 -29.08 -12.65 13.53
C GLU A 2 -28.56 -13.29 12.24
N LYS A 3 -28.98 -12.75 11.09
CA LYS A 3 -28.24 -12.90 9.85
C LYS A 3 -27.39 -11.64 9.72
N GLU A 4 -26.24 -11.62 10.39
CA GLU A 4 -25.20 -10.66 10.06
C GLU A 4 -24.67 -11.03 8.67
N GLY A 5 -25.31 -10.47 7.65
CA GLY A 5 -24.85 -10.62 6.28
C GLY A 5 -23.44 -10.04 6.22
N LYS A 6 -22.45 -10.90 5.96
CA LYS A 6 -21.10 -10.48 5.57
C LYS A 6 -21.23 -9.49 4.43
N ARG A 7 -21.23 -8.20 4.74
CA ARG A 7 -21.11 -7.15 3.73
C ARG A 7 -19.73 -7.35 3.14
N CYS A 8 -19.67 -7.76 1.88
CA CYS A 8 -18.42 -7.82 1.14
C CYS A 8 -17.92 -6.37 1.00
N LEU A 9 -17.11 -5.93 1.95
CA LEU A 9 -16.50 -4.61 1.93
C LEU A 9 -15.66 -4.54 0.65
N ARG A 10 -15.92 -3.53 -0.18
CA ARG A 10 -15.12 -3.30 -1.38
C ARG A 10 -13.72 -2.95 -0.91
N ARG A 11 -12.72 -3.73 -1.35
CA ARG A 11 -11.32 -3.50 -1.00
C ARG A 11 -10.67 -2.55 -1.99
N VAL A 12 -9.88 -1.60 -1.50
CA VAL A 12 -8.99 -0.76 -2.29
C VAL A 12 -7.56 -1.05 -1.87
N VAL A 13 -6.71 -1.35 -2.87
CA VAL A 13 -5.28 -1.54 -2.69
C VAL A 13 -4.56 -0.27 -3.09
N LEU A 14 -3.83 0.32 -2.15
CA LEU A 14 -3.02 1.51 -2.32
C LEU A 14 -1.55 1.10 -2.47
N VAL A 15 -0.89 1.59 -3.51
CA VAL A 15 0.52 1.30 -3.80
C VAL A 15 1.30 2.62 -3.89
N PRO A 16 1.60 3.28 -2.74
CA PRO A 16 2.37 4.51 -2.75
C PRO A 16 3.80 4.26 -3.22
N ALA A 17 4.34 5.20 -4.00
CA ALA A 17 5.79 5.31 -4.16
C ALA A 17 6.43 5.63 -2.78
N PRO A 18 7.62 5.10 -2.46
CA PRO A 18 8.23 5.18 -1.13
C PRO A 18 8.91 6.53 -0.87
N PHE A 19 8.24 7.60 -1.26
CA PHE A 19 8.66 8.98 -1.01
C PHE A 19 7.60 9.64 -0.14
N GLN A 20 8.02 10.42 0.85
CA GLN A 20 7.09 11.00 1.84
C GLN A 20 5.98 11.82 1.18
N GLY A 21 6.31 12.56 0.11
CA GLY A 21 5.35 13.33 -0.69
C GLY A 21 4.28 12.50 -1.41
N HIS A 22 4.46 11.18 -1.52
CA HIS A 22 3.49 10.24 -2.07
C HIS A 22 2.80 9.41 -0.99
N ILE A 23 3.53 8.99 0.05
CA ILE A 23 2.98 8.18 1.15
C ILE A 23 1.87 8.95 1.88
N ASN A 24 2.16 10.18 2.32
CA ASN A 24 1.21 10.93 3.16
C ASN A 24 -0.13 11.20 2.44
N PRO A 25 -0.15 11.70 1.18
CA PRO A 25 -1.41 11.88 0.45
C PRO A 25 -2.15 10.57 0.20
N MET A 26 -1.44 9.47 -0.06
CA MET A 26 -2.07 8.16 -0.26
C MET A 26 -2.73 7.64 1.01
N LEU A 27 -2.13 7.84 2.18
CA LEU A 27 -2.76 7.49 3.46
C LEU A 27 -3.98 8.37 3.75
N GLN A 28 -3.91 9.68 3.47
CA GLN A 28 -5.07 10.58 3.59
C GLN A 28 -6.22 10.16 2.67
N LEU A 29 -5.92 9.80 1.42
CA LEU A 29 -6.89 9.24 0.49
C LEU A 29 -7.48 7.93 1.03
N GLY A 30 -6.65 7.05 1.59
CA GLY A 30 -7.09 5.83 2.27
C GLY A 30 -8.11 6.12 3.38
N SER A 31 -7.86 7.13 4.21
CA SER A 31 -8.77 7.51 5.30
C SER A 31 -10.13 8.01 4.79
N ILE A 32 -10.13 8.77 3.69
CA ILE A 32 -11.36 9.21 3.02
C ILE A 32 -12.11 8.00 2.45
N LEU A 33 -11.42 7.07 1.79
CA LEU A 33 -12.06 5.88 1.24
C LEU A 33 -12.59 4.95 2.35
N HIS A 34 -11.85 4.79 3.44
CA HIS A 34 -12.26 4.00 4.59
C HIS A 34 -13.55 4.53 5.22
N SER A 35 -13.67 5.85 5.40
CA SER A 35 -14.91 6.46 5.91
C SER A 35 -16.12 6.29 4.98
N ASN A 36 -15.88 6.03 3.68
CA ASN A 36 -16.91 5.68 2.70
C ASN A 36 -17.22 4.17 2.64
N GLY A 37 -16.69 3.36 3.56
CA GLY A 37 -17.00 1.94 3.69
C GLY A 37 -16.12 1.00 2.87
N PHE A 38 -14.97 1.48 2.38
CA PHE A 38 -13.98 0.62 1.73
C PHE A 38 -13.00 0.03 2.75
N SER A 39 -12.61 -1.23 2.56
CA SER A 39 -11.46 -1.80 3.29
C SER A 39 -10.17 -1.40 2.59
N ILE A 40 -9.19 -0.89 3.34
CA ILE A 40 -7.94 -0.36 2.77
C ILE A 40 -6.78 -1.31 3.02
N THR A 41 -6.03 -1.61 1.97
CA THR A 41 -4.76 -2.33 2.05
C THR A 41 -3.68 -1.48 1.42
N VAL A 42 -2.61 -1.20 2.16
CA VAL A 42 -1.46 -0.45 1.71
C VAL A 42 -0.31 -1.41 1.43
N VAL A 43 0.04 -1.56 0.17
CA VAL A 43 1.22 -2.31 -0.27
C VAL A 43 2.37 -1.33 -0.42
N HIS A 44 3.45 -1.54 0.32
CA HIS A 44 4.54 -0.56 0.39
C HIS A 44 5.92 -1.22 0.26
N ALA A 45 6.91 -0.44 -0.20
CA ALA A 45 8.31 -0.84 -0.11
C ALA A 45 8.76 -0.87 1.37
N GLN A 46 9.78 -1.66 1.70
CA GLN A 46 10.35 -1.65 3.05
C GLN A 46 11.17 -0.38 3.28
N TYR A 47 11.85 0.09 2.23
CA TYR A 47 12.43 1.43 2.22
C TYR A 47 11.37 2.51 2.48
N ASN A 48 11.65 3.40 3.45
CA ASN A 48 10.78 4.51 3.83
C ASN A 48 9.33 4.06 4.10
N SER A 49 9.15 2.92 4.78
CA SER A 49 7.83 2.33 5.02
C SER A 49 6.94 3.22 5.91
N PRO A 50 5.63 3.28 5.65
CA PRO A 50 4.68 3.94 6.55
C PRO A 50 4.62 3.24 7.90
N ASN A 51 4.32 3.98 8.97
CA ASN A 51 4.09 3.41 10.30
C ASN A 51 2.65 2.89 10.42
N PRO A 52 2.41 1.57 10.53
CA PRO A 52 1.07 1.00 10.60
C PRO A 52 0.24 1.50 11.79
N SER A 53 0.88 1.85 12.91
CA SER A 53 0.22 2.34 14.12
C SER A 53 -0.51 3.67 13.93
N THR A 54 -0.21 4.42 12.86
CA THR A 54 -0.91 5.67 12.54
C THR A 54 -2.28 5.44 11.89
N HIS A 55 -2.52 4.24 11.34
CA HIS A 55 -3.75 3.86 10.66
C HIS A 55 -4.11 2.41 11.01
N PRO A 56 -4.51 2.12 12.26
CA PRO A 56 -4.75 0.75 12.74
C PRO A 56 -5.88 0.03 11.99
N ASP A 57 -6.78 0.77 11.36
CA ASP A 57 -7.89 0.23 10.57
C ASP A 57 -7.46 -0.24 9.17
N PHE A 58 -6.21 -0.03 8.77
CA PHE A 58 -5.69 -0.44 7.46
C PHE A 58 -4.83 -1.71 7.58
N SER A 59 -4.81 -2.50 6.52
CA SER A 59 -3.83 -3.58 6.37
C SER A 59 -2.57 -3.08 5.67
N PHE A 60 -1.39 -3.44 6.17
CA PHE A 60 -0.11 -3.08 5.56
C PHE A 60 0.62 -4.33 5.10
N ILE A 61 1.01 -4.37 3.83
CA ILE A 61 1.71 -5.50 3.21
C ILE A 61 3.06 -4.99 2.67
N PRO A 62 4.20 -5.37 3.27
CA PRO A 62 5.50 -5.04 2.74
C PRO A 62 5.78 -5.86 1.48
N LEU A 63 6.38 -5.23 0.47
CA LEU A 63 6.95 -5.94 -0.68
C LEU A 63 8.30 -6.55 -0.32
N PRO A 64 8.64 -7.76 -0.80
CA PRO A 64 9.94 -8.36 -0.54
C PRO A 64 11.03 -7.55 -1.24
N ASP A 65 11.99 -7.04 -0.48
CA ASP A 65 13.09 -6.25 -1.01
C ASP A 65 14.16 -7.14 -1.64
N SER A 66 14.72 -6.65 -2.75
CA SER A 66 16.03 -7.07 -3.27
C SER A 66 16.86 -5.80 -3.43
N SER A 67 17.37 -5.27 -2.31
CA SER A 67 18.36 -4.17 -2.22
C SER A 67 18.10 -2.94 -3.12
N SER A 68 16.93 -2.32 -2.98
CA SER A 68 16.49 -1.17 -3.79
C SER A 68 17.22 0.15 -3.48
N ASP A 69 17.91 0.26 -2.34
CA ASP A 69 18.56 1.51 -1.89
C ASP A 69 19.63 2.00 -2.87
N HIS A 70 20.36 1.08 -3.51
CA HIS A 70 21.38 1.42 -4.51
C HIS A 70 20.76 1.87 -5.85
N ILE A 71 19.60 1.33 -6.22
CA ILE A 71 18.90 1.67 -7.47
C ILE A 71 18.20 3.03 -7.32
N LEU A 72 17.59 3.29 -6.16
CA LEU A 72 16.98 4.59 -5.82
C LEU A 72 17.96 5.77 -5.94
N ALA A 73 19.19 5.58 -5.46
CA ALA A 73 20.22 6.62 -5.49
C ALA A 73 20.77 6.88 -6.91
N ALA A 74 20.67 5.90 -7.81
CA ALA A 74 21.22 5.97 -9.16
C ALA A 74 20.17 6.34 -10.23
N ASP A 75 18.96 5.80 -10.11
CA ASP A 75 17.87 5.98 -11.08
C ASP A 75 16.48 5.74 -10.45
N GLY A 76 15.78 6.83 -10.13
CA GLY A 76 14.42 6.77 -9.58
C GLY A 76 13.38 6.19 -10.54
N VAL A 77 13.58 6.24 -11.86
CA VAL A 77 12.65 5.67 -12.84
C VAL A 77 12.77 4.16 -12.88
N ALA A 78 14.00 3.63 -12.90
CA ALA A 78 14.25 2.19 -12.82
C ALA A 78 13.65 1.58 -11.55
N PHE A 79 13.81 2.29 -10.42
CA PHE A 79 13.21 1.87 -9.16
C PHE A 79 11.67 1.78 -9.23
N VAL A 80 10.99 2.79 -9.79
CA VAL A 80 9.52 2.77 -9.93
C VAL A 80 9.05 1.63 -10.85
N LEU A 81 9.78 1.36 -11.94
CA LEU A 81 9.47 0.26 -12.85
C LEU A 81 9.62 -1.11 -12.15
N GLU A 82 10.65 -1.28 -11.34
CA GLU A 82 10.85 -2.49 -10.54
C GLU A 82 9.73 -2.66 -9.50
N LEU A 83 9.38 -1.58 -8.78
CA LEU A 83 8.29 -1.57 -7.81
C LEU A 83 6.98 -2.00 -8.47
N ASN A 84 6.66 -1.43 -9.63
CA ASN A 84 5.47 -1.79 -10.41
C ASN A 84 5.47 -3.27 -10.82
N ALA A 85 6.61 -3.83 -11.23
CA ALA A 85 6.74 -5.25 -11.57
C ALA A 85 6.48 -6.15 -10.34
N LYS A 86 7.03 -5.80 -9.18
CA LYS A 86 6.81 -6.53 -7.92
C LYS A 86 5.35 -6.43 -7.45
N CYS A 87 4.74 -5.26 -7.57
CA CYS A 87 3.33 -5.06 -7.24
C CYS A 87 2.43 -5.91 -8.14
N LYS A 88 2.71 -5.94 -9.45
CA LYS A 88 1.95 -6.77 -10.40
C LYS A 88 2.04 -8.26 -10.06
N ALA A 89 3.22 -8.74 -9.65
CA ALA A 89 3.41 -10.14 -9.28
C ALA A 89 2.61 -10.54 -8.01
N ARG A 90 2.49 -9.64 -7.03
CA ARG A 90 1.79 -9.90 -5.76
C ARG A 90 0.34 -9.44 -5.70
N PHE A 91 -0.16 -8.78 -6.75
CA PHE A 91 -1.53 -8.30 -6.80
C PHE A 91 -2.59 -9.39 -6.51
N PRO A 92 -2.42 -10.67 -6.92
CA PRO A 92 -3.37 -11.73 -6.56
C PRO A 92 -3.44 -12.09 -5.06
N GLU A 93 -2.46 -11.68 -4.25
CA GLU A 93 -2.41 -11.92 -2.80
C GLU A 93 -3.10 -10.79 -1.99
N CYS A 94 -3.49 -9.70 -2.65
CA CYS A 94 -4.00 -8.48 -2.04
C CYS A 94 -5.54 -8.43 -1.96
#